data_AF-A0A8T4KLK7-F1
#
_entry.id   AF-A0A8T4KLK7-F1
#
_cell.length_a   1.000
_cell.length_b   1.000
_cell.length_c   1.000
_cell.angle_alpha   90.00
_cell.angle_beta   90.00
_cell.angle_gamma   90.00
#
_symmetry.space_group_name_H-M   'P 1'
#
loop_
_entity.id
_entity.type
_entity.pdbx_description
1 polymer ?
#
loop_
_entity_poly.entity_id
_entity_poly.type
_entity_poly.pdbx_seq_one_letter_code
_entity_poly.pdbx_strand_id
1 'polypeptide(L)'
;MEKPNKPFLTEDDIDDSPMERFLETDCEAYDGLLLPGKSYIGASRERIWARQHPGVTTRSGPARLGIETWPVNIAEIYAEPTCVYFSIRTYDTVCEVPEGRRLSQIFFDQGLPLFPSEIEPLILQGRLGVNGRPVFEGCRGIRLGIGRTIRRYNGKVLALDGRNDECFDDEEIRGTYRFRPGGFYLCHTDELVSMPDDHAGMLVKAKGIRLRGNVHPNAPLIAPGSEGHQILEMNFPAGLEIRKGDHVCSMEIMPLDQNPQNAYNGKYKGQRGPQTSLFHTEGA
;
A
#
# COMPACT_ATOMS: atom_id res chain seq x y z
N MET A 1 18.46 5.33 40.39
CA MET A 1 18.60 6.73 39.96
C MET A 1 17.33 7.08 39.22
N GLU A 2 16.46 7.89 39.85
CA GLU A 2 15.25 8.43 39.21
C GLU A 2 15.67 9.38 38.09
N LYS A 3 15.10 9.22 36.89
CA LYS A 3 15.24 10.23 35.82
C LYS A 3 14.49 11.49 36.29
N PRO A 4 15.08 12.69 36.15
CA PRO A 4 14.39 13.90 36.57
C PRO A 4 13.15 14.11 35.72
N ASN A 5 12.04 14.46 36.38
CA ASN A 5 10.81 14.89 35.73
C ASN A 5 11.13 16.17 34.93
N LYS A 6 11.12 16.11 33.59
CA LYS A 6 11.21 17.33 32.77
C LYS A 6 9.94 18.18 33.05
N PRO A 7 10.05 19.51 33.19
CA PRO A 7 8.88 20.36 33.39
C PRO A 7 7.99 20.34 32.13
N PHE A 8 6.70 20.66 32.31
CA PHE A 8 5.80 20.95 31.19
C PHE A 8 6.30 22.18 30.44
N LEU A 9 6.26 22.13 29.10
CA LEU A 9 6.68 23.20 28.18
C LEU A 9 5.93 24.51 28.49
N THR A 10 6.63 25.64 28.48
CA THR A 10 6.03 26.99 28.63
C THR A 10 5.70 27.61 27.27
N GLU A 11 4.91 28.69 27.23
CA GLU A 11 4.54 29.39 25.99
C GLU A 11 5.77 29.96 25.23
N ASP A 12 6.90 30.17 25.91
CA ASP A 12 8.17 30.61 25.31
C ASP A 12 9.01 29.43 24.73
N ASP A 13 8.63 28.18 25.02
CA ASP A 13 9.26 26.97 24.46
C ASP A 13 8.63 26.55 23.11
N ILE A 14 7.66 27.31 22.60
CA ILE A 14 7.00 27.06 21.32
C ILE A 14 7.90 27.59 20.21
N ASP A 15 8.96 26.82 19.94
CA ASP A 15 9.78 26.90 18.74
C ASP A 15 8.89 26.61 17.51
N ASP A 16 9.00 27.37 16.41
CA ASP A 16 8.18 27.23 15.19
C ASP A 16 8.41 25.89 14.43
N SER A 17 9.18 24.95 15.00
CA SER A 17 9.35 23.57 14.50
C SER A 17 9.35 22.50 15.63
N PRO A 18 8.29 22.43 16.46
CA PRO A 18 8.35 21.71 17.73
C PRO A 18 8.43 20.19 17.56
N MET A 19 8.02 19.65 16.40
CA MET A 19 7.99 18.20 16.15
C MET A 19 9.30 17.65 15.54
N GLU A 20 9.95 18.37 14.62
CA GLU A 20 11.25 17.94 14.04
C GLU A 20 12.28 17.85 15.17
N ARG A 21 12.39 18.93 15.95
CA ARG A 21 13.30 19.00 17.09
C ARG A 21 13.01 17.92 18.13
N PHE A 22 11.75 17.72 18.52
CA PHE A 22 11.37 16.68 19.47
C PHE A 22 11.75 15.27 18.98
N LEU A 23 11.54 14.97 17.70
CA LEU A 23 11.90 13.66 17.14
C LEU A 23 13.42 13.46 17.09
N GLU A 24 14.18 14.52 16.80
CA GLU A 24 15.65 14.45 16.75
C GLU A 24 16.30 14.41 18.14
N THR A 25 15.76 15.12 19.13
CA THR A 25 16.40 15.27 20.44
C THR A 25 15.85 14.34 21.51
N ASP A 26 14.59 13.93 21.41
CA ASP A 26 13.87 13.23 22.48
C ASP A 26 13.31 11.87 22.07
N CYS A 27 13.47 11.46 20.81
CA CYS A 27 13.07 10.13 20.33
C CYS A 27 14.29 9.31 19.91
N GLU A 28 14.32 8.04 20.31
CA GLU A 28 15.25 7.06 19.76
C GLU A 28 14.64 6.41 18.51
N ALA A 29 15.49 6.04 17.56
CA ALA A 29 15.03 5.32 16.38
C ALA A 29 14.34 4.02 16.80
N TYR A 30 13.15 3.78 16.24
CA TYR A 30 12.39 2.60 16.53
C TYR A 30 13.04 1.38 15.87
N ASP A 31 13.47 0.42 16.69
CA ASP A 31 13.86 -0.92 16.28
C ASP A 31 13.05 -1.92 17.12
N GLY A 32 12.15 -2.68 16.47
CA GLY A 32 11.35 -3.67 17.19
C GLY A 32 10.03 -4.04 16.53
N LEU A 33 9.08 -4.47 17.37
CA LEU A 33 7.80 -5.06 16.97
C LEU A 33 6.66 -4.04 16.87
N LEU A 34 6.21 -3.77 15.65
CA LEU A 34 4.91 -3.14 15.43
C LEU A 34 3.82 -4.10 15.91
N LEU A 35 3.02 -3.63 16.87
CA LEU A 35 1.96 -4.40 17.52
C LEU A 35 0.57 -3.99 16.99
N PRO A 36 -0.36 -4.95 16.85
CA PRO A 36 -1.71 -4.68 16.38
C PRO A 36 -2.43 -3.71 17.34
N GLY A 37 -3.15 -2.75 16.77
CA GLY A 37 -3.89 -1.73 17.52
C GLY A 37 -3.02 -0.64 18.18
N LYS A 38 -1.71 -0.62 17.93
CA LYS A 38 -0.82 0.49 18.32
C LYS A 38 -0.60 1.44 17.14
N SER A 39 -0.38 2.71 17.47
CA SER A 39 -0.01 3.73 16.50
C SER A 39 1.43 4.16 16.77
N TYR A 40 2.21 4.20 15.72
CA TYR A 40 3.59 4.67 15.72
C TYR A 40 3.68 5.91 14.85
N ILE A 41 4.67 6.75 15.11
CA ILE A 41 4.96 7.93 14.29
C ILE A 41 6.33 7.73 13.66
N GLY A 42 6.42 7.92 12.36
CA GLY A 42 7.67 7.95 11.62
C GLY A 42 7.88 9.30 10.95
N ALA A 43 9.13 9.65 10.67
CA ALA A 43 9.50 10.78 9.84
C ALA A 43 10.34 10.28 8.65
N SER A 44 10.14 10.83 7.46
CA SER A 44 11.05 10.60 6.35
C SER A 44 12.41 11.22 6.64
N ARG A 45 13.48 10.59 6.13
CA ARG A 45 14.80 11.24 6.08
C ARG A 45 14.86 12.27 4.96
N GLU A 46 14.06 12.05 3.92
CA GLU A 46 13.89 12.97 2.80
C GLU A 46 13.03 14.16 3.20
N ARG A 47 13.45 15.37 2.82
CA ARG A 47 12.63 16.59 2.87
C ARG A 47 12.04 16.82 1.49
N ILE A 48 10.76 17.18 1.44
CA ILE A 48 10.03 17.34 0.19
C ILE A 48 9.53 18.76 0.11
N TRP A 49 9.73 19.34 -1.07
CA TRP A 49 9.14 20.60 -1.45
C TRP A 49 8.46 20.41 -2.80
N ALA A 50 7.14 20.48 -2.81
CA ALA A 50 6.34 20.19 -4.00
C ALA A 50 5.36 21.32 -4.28
N ARG A 51 5.22 21.71 -5.56
CA ARG A 51 4.18 22.65 -6.00
C ARG A 51 2.82 21.99 -6.22
N GLN A 52 2.73 20.68 -6.02
CA GLN A 52 1.58 19.83 -6.31
C GLN A 52 1.35 18.85 -5.17
N HIS A 53 0.12 18.33 -5.03
CA HIS A 53 -0.22 17.42 -3.93
C HIS A 53 0.40 16.08 -4.31
N PRO A 54 1.44 15.60 -3.62
CA PRO A 54 1.90 14.26 -3.86
C PRO A 54 0.87 13.28 -3.32
N GLY A 55 0.79 12.12 -3.94
CA GLY A 55 0.23 10.96 -3.30
C GLY A 55 1.30 10.25 -2.47
N VAL A 56 0.91 9.75 -1.30
CA VAL A 56 1.78 8.98 -0.41
C VAL A 56 1.08 7.65 -0.14
N THR A 57 1.80 6.55 -0.31
CA THR A 57 1.25 5.20 -0.11
C THR A 57 2.25 4.30 0.59
N THR A 58 1.76 3.23 1.21
CA THR A 58 2.62 2.15 1.68
C THR A 58 3.23 1.42 0.47
N ARG A 59 4.46 0.96 0.59
CA ARG A 59 5.08 0.09 -0.41
C ARG A 59 4.49 -1.32 -0.35
N SER A 60 4.46 -2.03 -1.47
CA SER A 60 3.85 -3.38 -1.52
C SER A 60 4.51 -4.40 -0.59
N GLY A 61 5.80 -4.27 -0.26
CA GLY A 61 6.47 -5.16 0.70
C GLY A 61 5.89 -5.04 2.12
N PRO A 62 5.99 -3.88 2.78
CA PRO A 62 5.38 -3.63 4.08
C PRO A 62 3.86 -3.89 4.09
N ALA A 63 3.15 -3.51 3.01
CA ALA A 63 1.71 -3.73 2.91
C ALA A 63 1.35 -5.21 3.07
N ARG A 64 2.12 -6.12 2.45
CA ARG A 64 1.93 -7.58 2.56
C ARG A 64 2.21 -8.15 3.95
N LEU A 65 2.78 -7.35 4.85
CA LEU A 65 2.99 -7.70 6.25
C LEU A 65 1.91 -7.09 7.17
N GLY A 66 0.90 -6.47 6.57
CA GLY A 66 -0.16 -5.76 7.26
C GLY A 66 0.27 -4.43 7.84
N ILE A 67 1.44 -3.89 7.47
CA ILE A 67 1.89 -2.56 7.86
C ILE A 67 1.20 -1.54 6.96
N GLU A 68 0.64 -0.49 7.53
CA GLU A 68 -0.01 0.61 6.85
C GLU A 68 0.62 1.93 7.28
N THR A 69 0.88 2.81 6.31
CA THR A 69 1.45 4.15 6.55
C THR A 69 0.55 5.23 5.98
N TRP A 70 0.26 6.26 6.79
CA TRP A 70 -0.54 7.42 6.40
C TRP A 70 0.22 8.72 6.62
N PRO A 71 0.33 9.62 5.62
CA PRO A 71 0.95 10.92 5.83
C PRO A 71 0.10 11.77 6.78
N VAL A 72 0.72 12.58 7.65
CA VAL A 72 0.00 13.47 8.57
C VAL A 72 0.12 14.95 8.24
N ASN A 73 1.14 15.38 7.51
CA ASN A 73 1.42 16.81 7.24
C ASN A 73 1.52 17.15 5.74
N ILE A 74 0.75 16.46 4.89
CA ILE A 74 0.85 16.62 3.43
C ILE A 74 0.46 18.01 2.89
N ALA A 75 -0.18 18.85 3.71
CA ALA A 75 -0.51 20.23 3.33
C ALA A 75 0.68 21.20 3.50
N GLU A 76 1.67 20.85 4.33
CA GLU A 76 2.76 21.74 4.71
C GLU A 76 3.91 21.74 3.70
N ILE A 77 4.08 20.63 2.95
CA ILE A 77 5.14 20.39 1.95
C ILE A 77 5.18 21.40 0.77
N TYR A 78 4.21 22.31 0.71
CA TYR A 78 4.13 23.38 -0.30
C TYR A 78 4.87 24.63 0.10
N ALA A 79 4.93 24.91 1.40
CA ALA A 79 5.47 26.15 1.92
C ALA A 79 6.99 26.16 1.79
N GLU A 80 7.64 25.08 2.23
CA GLU A 80 9.08 24.93 2.28
C GLU A 80 9.47 23.44 2.26
N PRO A 81 10.76 23.11 2.15
CA PRO A 81 11.22 21.73 2.26
C PRO A 81 10.95 21.15 3.66
N THR A 82 10.01 20.21 3.76
CA THR A 82 9.56 19.62 5.05
C THR A 82 9.70 18.10 5.05
N CYS A 83 9.99 17.51 6.20
CA CYS A 83 9.87 16.06 6.37
C CYS A 83 8.41 15.61 6.21
N VAL A 84 8.19 14.41 5.66
CA VAL A 84 6.88 13.77 5.70
C VAL A 84 6.77 12.97 6.98
N TYR A 85 5.78 13.28 7.78
CA TYR A 85 5.44 12.49 8.95
C TYR A 85 4.39 11.45 8.62
N PHE A 86 4.54 10.27 9.21
CA PHE A 86 3.67 9.13 8.97
C PHE A 86 3.07 8.63 10.28
N SER A 87 1.76 8.37 10.29
CA SER A 87 1.20 7.39 11.21
C SER A 87 1.45 6.00 10.63
N ILE A 88 2.09 5.15 11.42
CA ILE A 88 2.38 3.75 11.07
C ILE A 88 1.56 2.86 11.98
N ARG A 89 0.89 1.87 11.40
CA ARG A 89 0.06 0.89 12.13
C ARG A 89 0.24 -0.48 11.50
N THR A 90 -0.16 -1.52 12.22
CA THR A 90 -0.46 -2.82 11.63
C THR A 90 -1.96 -3.10 11.70
N TYR A 91 -2.44 -4.01 10.85
CA TYR A 91 -3.78 -4.59 10.97
C TYR A 91 -3.85 -5.49 12.23
N ASP A 92 -4.06 -6.80 12.08
CA ASP A 92 -3.97 -7.77 13.19
C ASP A 92 -2.56 -8.38 13.34
N THR A 93 -1.59 -7.89 12.56
CA THR A 93 -0.25 -8.47 12.47
C THR A 93 0.70 -7.91 13.52
N VAL A 94 1.65 -8.75 13.93
CA VAL A 94 2.84 -8.34 14.69
C VAL A 94 4.02 -8.41 13.73
N CYS A 95 4.75 -7.31 13.56
CA CYS A 95 5.86 -7.26 12.59
C CYS A 95 7.11 -6.61 13.18
N GLU A 96 8.24 -7.31 13.10
CA GLU A 96 9.56 -6.74 13.34
C GLU A 96 9.94 -5.80 12.19
N VAL A 97 10.31 -4.58 12.53
CA VAL A 97 10.71 -3.52 11.59
C VAL A 97 12.02 -2.90 12.07
N PRO A 98 13.13 -3.17 11.38
CA PRO A 98 14.41 -2.53 11.67
C PRO A 98 14.40 -1.05 11.31
N GLU A 99 15.31 -0.30 11.93
CA GLU A 99 15.54 1.11 11.61
C GLU A 99 15.88 1.32 10.12
N GLY A 100 15.44 2.45 9.56
CA GLY A 100 15.94 2.94 8.27
C GLY A 100 15.33 2.23 7.06
N ARG A 101 14.33 1.37 7.30
CA ARG A 101 13.62 0.67 6.22
C ARG A 101 12.57 1.55 5.57
N ARG A 102 12.50 1.44 4.24
CA ARG A 102 11.56 2.20 3.39
C ARG A 102 10.17 1.58 3.46
N LEU A 103 9.29 2.17 4.27
CA LEU A 103 7.90 1.71 4.43
C LEU A 103 6.93 2.31 3.41
N SER A 104 7.17 3.56 3.04
CA SER A 104 6.27 4.35 2.19
C SER A 104 6.95 4.76 0.89
N GLN A 105 6.15 5.20 -0.06
CA GLN A 105 6.57 5.77 -1.34
C GLN A 105 5.68 6.95 -1.69
N ILE A 106 6.21 7.81 -2.54
CA ILE A 106 5.60 9.07 -2.91
C ILE A 106 5.54 9.13 -4.43
N PHE A 107 4.42 9.58 -4.95
CA PHE A 107 4.20 9.79 -6.37
C PHE A 107 3.59 11.17 -6.61
N PHE A 108 3.81 11.69 -7.80
CA PHE A 108 3.26 12.96 -8.24
C PHE A 108 2.37 12.67 -9.43
N ASP A 109 1.10 13.05 -9.32
CA ASP A 109 0.12 12.87 -10.39
C ASP A 109 -0.67 14.17 -10.56
N GLN A 110 -0.91 14.53 -11.80
CA GLN A 110 -1.66 15.71 -12.23
C GLN A 110 -2.77 15.35 -13.23
N GLY A 111 -2.80 14.10 -13.67
CA GLY A 111 -3.72 13.60 -14.68
C GLY A 111 -5.04 13.19 -14.07
N LEU A 112 -6.08 13.20 -14.90
CA LEU A 112 -7.26 12.39 -14.62
C LEU A 112 -7.02 11.00 -15.22
N PRO A 113 -7.49 9.93 -14.58
CA PRO A 113 -7.38 8.60 -15.17
C PRO A 113 -8.09 8.52 -16.53
N LEU A 114 -7.59 7.69 -17.44
CA LEU A 114 -8.16 7.52 -18.78
C LEU A 114 -9.63 7.08 -18.76
N PHE A 115 -10.39 7.54 -19.75
CA PHE A 115 -11.73 7.04 -20.04
C PHE A 115 -11.68 5.66 -20.73
N PRO A 116 -12.75 4.85 -20.65
CA PRO A 116 -12.85 3.58 -21.38
C PRO A 116 -12.50 3.70 -22.88
N SER A 117 -12.92 4.77 -23.56
CA SER A 117 -12.61 5.01 -24.97
C SER A 117 -11.12 5.22 -25.26
N GLU A 118 -10.33 5.60 -24.25
CA GLU A 118 -8.87 5.76 -24.34
C GLU A 118 -8.14 4.48 -23.90
N ILE A 119 -8.75 3.69 -23.01
CA ILE A 119 -8.22 2.41 -22.52
C ILE A 119 -8.43 1.29 -23.56
N GLU A 120 -9.59 1.23 -24.22
CA GLU A 120 -9.93 0.19 -25.18
C GLU A 120 -8.88 0.03 -26.30
N PRO A 121 -8.38 1.11 -26.95
CA PRO A 121 -7.30 1.00 -27.92
C PRO A 121 -6.02 0.38 -27.36
N LEU A 122 -5.64 0.70 -26.11
CA LEU A 122 -4.44 0.11 -25.48
C LEU A 122 -4.58 -1.41 -25.34
N ILE A 123 -5.77 -1.89 -25.01
CA ILE A 123 -6.06 -3.33 -24.88
C ILE A 123 -6.07 -4.00 -26.26
N LEU A 124 -6.76 -3.41 -27.24
CA LEU A 124 -6.84 -3.95 -28.60
C LEU A 124 -5.47 -4.04 -29.29
N GLN A 125 -4.57 -3.11 -28.98
CA GLN A 125 -3.19 -3.10 -29.47
C GLN A 125 -2.25 -4.03 -28.67
N GLY A 126 -2.74 -4.67 -27.60
CA GLY A 126 -1.94 -5.52 -26.73
C GLY A 126 -0.94 -4.77 -25.84
N ARG A 127 -1.08 -3.44 -25.70
CA ARG A 127 -0.22 -2.60 -24.85
C ARG A 127 -0.59 -2.69 -23.37
N LEU A 128 -1.89 -2.74 -23.09
CA LEU A 128 -2.44 -3.01 -21.76
C LEU A 128 -3.04 -4.42 -21.77
N GLY A 129 -2.49 -5.32 -20.98
CA GLY A 129 -3.00 -6.67 -20.83
C GLY A 129 -3.93 -6.76 -19.64
N VAL A 130 -5.15 -7.27 -19.86
CA VAL A 130 -6.05 -7.77 -18.83
C VAL A 130 -6.63 -9.05 -19.41
N ASN A 131 -6.45 -10.19 -18.72
CA ASN A 131 -7.01 -11.45 -19.20
C ASN A 131 -8.54 -11.44 -19.16
N GLY A 132 -9.16 -11.99 -20.21
CA GLY A 132 -10.61 -11.96 -20.37
C GLY A 132 -11.11 -10.63 -20.95
N ARG A 133 -12.42 -10.41 -20.91
CA ARG A 133 -13.04 -9.17 -21.37
C ARG A 133 -13.10 -8.19 -20.20
N PRO A 134 -12.47 -7.00 -20.27
CA PRO A 134 -12.54 -6.03 -19.19
C PRO A 134 -13.98 -5.55 -19.00
N VAL A 135 -14.36 -5.38 -17.74
CA VAL A 135 -15.64 -4.76 -17.35
C VAL A 135 -15.32 -3.42 -16.73
N PHE A 136 -15.85 -2.33 -17.28
CA PHE A 136 -15.61 -1.01 -16.73
C PHE A 136 -16.54 -0.69 -15.55
N GLU A 137 -16.04 0.02 -14.53
CA GLU A 137 -16.81 0.63 -13.46
C GLU A 137 -16.80 2.15 -13.62
N GLY A 138 -18.00 2.73 -13.72
CA GLY A 138 -18.14 4.17 -13.90
C GLY A 138 -17.46 4.64 -15.19
N CYS A 139 -16.83 5.82 -15.13
CA CYS A 139 -16.26 6.46 -16.31
C CYS A 139 -14.75 6.22 -16.50
N ARG A 140 -14.05 5.52 -15.60
CA ARG A 140 -12.56 5.53 -15.58
C ARG A 140 -11.84 4.26 -15.08
N GLY A 141 -12.55 3.27 -14.52
CA GLY A 141 -11.91 2.10 -13.90
C GLY A 141 -12.21 0.78 -14.60
N ILE A 142 -11.24 -0.13 -14.67
CA ILE A 142 -11.46 -1.55 -15.02
C ILE A 142 -11.73 -2.31 -13.73
N ARG A 143 -12.87 -2.99 -13.62
CA ARG A 143 -13.20 -3.85 -12.47
C ARG A 143 -12.24 -5.02 -12.38
N LEU A 144 -11.81 -5.31 -11.16
CA LEU A 144 -11.01 -6.47 -10.80
C LEU A 144 -11.74 -7.30 -9.75
N GLY A 145 -11.91 -8.59 -10.05
CA GLY A 145 -12.52 -9.57 -9.17
C GLY A 145 -11.51 -10.22 -8.22
N ILE A 146 -11.97 -10.76 -7.09
CA ILE A 146 -11.10 -11.55 -6.22
C ILE A 146 -10.80 -12.93 -6.84
N GLY A 147 -9.53 -13.33 -6.79
CA GLY A 147 -9.06 -14.65 -7.20
C GLY A 147 -9.48 -15.76 -6.23
N ARG A 148 -9.03 -16.99 -6.50
CA ARG A 148 -9.45 -18.18 -5.74
C ARG A 148 -8.62 -18.42 -4.47
N THR A 149 -7.32 -18.17 -4.53
CA THR A 149 -6.38 -18.54 -3.45
C THR A 149 -6.18 -17.37 -2.49
N ILE A 150 -6.13 -17.69 -1.20
CA ILE A 150 -5.99 -16.74 -0.10
C ILE A 150 -4.84 -17.22 0.79
N ARG A 151 -4.10 -16.28 1.38
CA ARG A 151 -3.18 -16.55 2.49
C ARG A 151 -3.66 -15.83 3.73
N ARG A 152 -4.14 -16.57 4.73
CA ARG A 152 -4.59 -16.01 6.02
C ARG A 152 -3.41 -15.93 6.97
N TYR A 153 -3.20 -14.78 7.60
CA TYR A 153 -2.20 -14.66 8.67
C TYR A 153 -2.51 -15.61 9.85
N ASN A 154 -1.48 -16.30 10.35
CA ASN A 154 -1.63 -17.33 11.38
C ASN A 154 -1.14 -16.93 12.78
N GLY A 155 -0.75 -15.67 12.96
CA GLY A 155 -0.37 -15.12 14.26
C GLY A 155 1.12 -15.19 14.60
N LYS A 156 1.96 -15.82 13.75
CA LYS A 156 3.42 -15.79 13.92
C LYS A 156 3.97 -14.40 13.65
N VAL A 157 5.01 -14.01 14.40
CA VAL A 157 5.69 -12.73 14.20
C VAL A 157 6.24 -12.65 12.77
N LEU A 158 5.84 -11.62 12.05
CA LEU A 158 6.39 -11.28 10.74
C LEU A 158 7.71 -10.52 10.94
N ALA A 159 8.59 -10.58 9.95
CA ALA A 159 9.78 -9.75 9.90
C ALA A 159 9.87 -9.02 8.56
N LEU A 160 10.08 -7.71 8.59
CA LEU A 160 10.17 -6.88 7.38
C LEU A 160 11.26 -7.39 6.44
N ASP A 161 12.43 -7.69 6.99
CA ASP A 161 13.56 -8.26 6.23
C ASP A 161 13.58 -9.79 6.22
N GLY A 162 12.46 -10.42 6.58
CA GLY A 162 12.33 -11.87 6.68
C GLY A 162 11.65 -12.54 5.48
N ARG A 163 11.74 -13.87 5.46
CA ARG A 163 10.83 -14.74 4.70
C ARG A 163 9.64 -15.06 5.59
N ASN A 164 8.44 -14.75 5.11
CA ASN A 164 7.24 -14.78 5.93
C ASN A 164 6.21 -15.84 5.48
N ASP A 165 6.57 -16.71 4.53
CA ASP A 165 5.64 -17.71 3.98
C ASP A 165 5.00 -18.60 5.05
N GLU A 166 5.76 -18.96 6.09
CA GLU A 166 5.26 -19.79 7.19
C GLU A 166 4.33 -19.07 8.18
N CYS A 167 4.19 -17.75 8.05
CA CYS A 167 3.29 -16.91 8.85
C CYS A 167 1.88 -16.84 8.25
N PHE A 168 1.64 -17.56 7.15
CA PHE A 168 0.35 -17.63 6.49
C PHE A 168 -0.10 -19.08 6.29
N ASP A 169 -1.40 -19.30 6.48
CA ASP A 169 -2.08 -20.53 6.10
C ASP A 169 -2.71 -20.34 4.71
N ASP A 170 -2.40 -21.24 3.76
CA ASP A 170 -3.01 -21.23 2.43
C ASP A 170 -4.47 -21.72 2.50
N GLU A 171 -5.39 -20.96 1.91
CA GLU A 171 -6.83 -21.23 1.87
C GLU A 171 -7.40 -20.97 0.46
N GLU A 172 -8.62 -21.47 0.20
CA GLU A 172 -9.28 -21.31 -1.11
C GLU A 172 -10.76 -20.92 -0.98
N ILE A 173 -11.22 -20.07 -1.90
CA ILE A 173 -12.64 -19.75 -2.07
C ILE A 173 -13.32 -20.87 -2.88
N ARG A 174 -13.94 -21.82 -2.17
CA ARG A 174 -14.74 -22.94 -2.75
C ARG A 174 -16.24 -22.67 -2.60
N GLY A 175 -16.74 -21.68 -3.32
CA GLY A 175 -18.12 -21.18 -3.20
C GLY A 175 -18.14 -19.84 -2.47
N THR A 176 -18.81 -19.77 -1.33
CA THR A 176 -18.73 -18.60 -0.43
C THR A 176 -17.62 -18.82 0.59
N TYR A 177 -16.74 -17.84 0.73
CA TYR A 177 -15.71 -17.76 1.76
C TYR A 177 -16.04 -16.63 2.74
N ARG A 178 -15.82 -16.85 4.04
CA ARG A 178 -16.08 -15.86 5.08
C ARG A 178 -14.79 -15.40 5.73
N PHE A 179 -14.37 -14.17 5.43
CA PHE A 179 -13.30 -13.51 6.16
C PHE A 179 -13.71 -13.32 7.62
N ARG A 180 -12.82 -13.72 8.54
CA ARG A 180 -13.03 -13.50 9.97
C ARG A 180 -12.96 -12.01 10.32
N PRO A 181 -13.79 -11.53 11.26
CA PRO A 181 -13.68 -10.18 11.79
C PRO A 181 -12.26 -9.85 12.25
N GLY A 182 -11.73 -8.73 11.77
CA GLY A 182 -10.40 -8.22 12.11
C GLY A 182 -9.22 -8.99 11.50
N GLY A 183 -9.45 -10.10 10.80
CA GLY A 183 -8.37 -10.92 10.24
C GLY A 183 -7.62 -10.25 9.09
N PHE A 184 -6.31 -10.45 8.99
CA PHE A 184 -5.49 -10.07 7.84
C PHE A 184 -5.29 -11.22 6.85
N TYR A 185 -5.47 -10.88 5.57
CA TYR A 185 -5.40 -11.83 4.46
C TYR A 185 -4.63 -11.20 3.31
N LEU A 186 -3.78 -12.00 2.68
CA LEU A 186 -3.29 -11.72 1.34
C LEU A 186 -4.21 -12.43 0.36
N CYS A 187 -4.84 -11.63 -0.48
CA CYS A 187 -5.64 -12.07 -1.60
C CYS A 187 -4.97 -11.61 -2.89
N HIS A 188 -5.54 -11.98 -4.02
CA HIS A 188 -5.10 -11.47 -5.32
C HIS A 188 -6.30 -11.24 -6.22
N THR A 189 -6.12 -10.48 -7.29
CA THR A 189 -7.12 -10.35 -8.35
C THR A 189 -7.22 -11.63 -9.18
N ASP A 190 -8.41 -11.92 -9.72
CA ASP A 190 -8.59 -13.00 -10.69
C ASP A 190 -7.93 -12.63 -12.03
N GLU A 191 -7.83 -11.32 -12.28
CA GLU A 191 -7.18 -10.76 -13.44
C GLU A 191 -5.65 -10.69 -13.27
N LEU A 192 -4.96 -11.08 -14.34
CA LEU A 192 -3.55 -10.82 -14.59
C LEU A 192 -3.46 -9.57 -15.45
N VAL A 193 -2.74 -8.57 -14.93
CA VAL A 193 -2.56 -7.27 -15.56
C VAL A 193 -1.13 -7.16 -16.09
N SER A 194 -0.95 -6.60 -17.28
CA SER A 194 0.35 -6.13 -17.79
C SER A 194 0.25 -4.67 -18.23
N MET A 195 1.03 -3.79 -17.60
CA MET A 195 1.04 -2.36 -17.90
C MET A 195 2.04 -2.05 -19.02
N PRO A 196 1.72 -1.12 -19.94
CA PRO A 196 2.74 -0.56 -20.82
C PRO A 196 3.72 0.30 -20.02
N ASP A 197 4.88 0.60 -20.62
CA ASP A 197 5.97 1.34 -19.95
C ASP A 197 5.66 2.83 -19.73
N ASP A 198 4.68 3.38 -20.45
CA ASP A 198 4.31 4.79 -20.46
C ASP A 198 3.02 5.11 -19.69
N HIS A 199 2.46 4.12 -18.97
CA HIS A 199 1.29 4.31 -18.12
C HIS A 199 1.51 3.71 -16.73
N ALA A 200 0.96 4.35 -15.71
CA ALA A 200 0.81 3.80 -14.37
C ALA A 200 -0.65 3.43 -14.11
N GLY A 201 -0.88 2.56 -13.13
CA GLY A 201 -2.20 2.23 -12.65
C GLY A 201 -2.37 2.59 -11.18
N MET A 202 -3.61 2.80 -10.78
CA MET A 202 -4.03 2.98 -9.38
C MET A 202 -5.15 2.02 -9.07
N LEU A 203 -4.98 1.21 -8.02
CA LEU A 203 -6.07 0.45 -7.45
C LEU A 203 -6.96 1.38 -6.65
N VAL A 204 -8.25 1.34 -6.98
CA VAL A 204 -9.30 2.06 -6.30
C VAL A 204 -10.29 1.05 -5.75
N LYS A 205 -10.65 1.20 -4.49
CA LYS A 205 -11.62 0.33 -3.85
C LYS A 205 -12.98 0.39 -4.54
N ALA A 206 -13.57 -0.78 -4.83
CA ALA A 206 -14.89 -0.90 -5.44
C ALA A 206 -15.97 -0.23 -4.58
N LYS A 207 -16.98 0.39 -5.21
CA LYS A 207 -18.05 1.07 -4.46
C LYS A 207 -18.86 0.11 -3.57
N GLY A 208 -19.08 -1.13 -4.02
CA GLY A 208 -19.84 -2.12 -3.25
C GLY A 208 -19.14 -2.59 -1.97
N ILE A 209 -17.80 -2.74 -2.02
CA ILE A 209 -17.00 -3.18 -0.87
C ILE A 209 -16.67 -2.02 0.09
N ARG A 210 -16.70 -0.76 -0.39
CA ARG A 210 -16.52 0.46 0.43
C ARG A 210 -17.40 0.46 1.67
N LEU A 211 -18.63 -0.02 1.55
CA LEU A 211 -19.62 -0.02 2.62
C LEU A 211 -19.50 -1.22 3.57
N ARG A 212 -18.58 -2.17 3.32
CA ARG A 212 -18.57 -3.49 3.99
C ARG A 212 -17.22 -3.87 4.63
N GLY A 213 -16.28 -2.94 4.75
CA GLY A 213 -15.02 -3.14 5.48
C GLY A 213 -13.90 -2.21 5.00
N ASN A 214 -12.67 -2.39 5.50
CA ASN A 214 -11.51 -1.53 5.19
C ASN A 214 -10.61 -2.15 4.11
N VAL A 215 -11.15 -2.44 2.92
CA VAL A 215 -10.34 -2.84 1.76
C VAL A 215 -9.74 -1.62 1.08
N HIS A 216 -8.90 -0.85 1.75
CA HIS A 216 -8.07 0.11 1.02
C HIS A 216 -6.92 -0.69 0.40
N PRO A 217 -6.64 -0.58 -0.91
CA PRO A 217 -5.41 -1.13 -1.43
C PRO A 217 -4.27 -0.36 -0.76
N ASN A 218 -3.64 -1.00 0.21
CA ASN A 218 -2.65 -0.38 1.08
C ASN A 218 -1.41 0.04 0.27
N ALA A 219 -1.08 -0.77 -0.75
CA ALA A 219 -0.15 -0.41 -1.83
C ALA A 219 -0.90 -0.34 -3.17
N PRO A 220 -1.53 0.81 -3.50
CA PRO A 220 -2.45 0.89 -4.64
C PRO A 220 -1.74 1.15 -5.99
N LEU A 221 -0.48 1.56 -5.99
CA LEU A 221 0.25 1.88 -7.21
C LEU A 221 0.60 0.63 -8.02
N ILE A 222 0.26 0.66 -9.31
CA ILE A 222 0.66 -0.32 -10.31
C ILE A 222 1.70 0.34 -11.20
N ALA A 223 2.94 -0.13 -11.12
CA ALA A 223 4.06 0.50 -11.80
C ALA A 223 4.01 0.30 -13.32
N PRO A 224 4.53 1.25 -14.12
CA PRO A 224 4.72 1.08 -15.55
C PRO A 224 5.57 -0.14 -15.88
N GLY A 225 5.21 -0.92 -16.90
CA GLY A 225 5.90 -2.16 -17.27
C GLY A 225 5.75 -3.34 -16.28
N SER A 226 4.91 -3.19 -15.25
CA SER A 226 4.60 -4.28 -14.32
C SER A 226 3.72 -5.35 -14.95
N GLU A 227 3.83 -6.58 -14.45
CA GLU A 227 3.02 -7.71 -14.89
C GLU A 227 2.68 -8.60 -13.69
N GLY A 228 1.43 -9.06 -13.58
CA GLY A 228 1.01 -10.08 -12.63
C GLY A 228 -0.42 -9.90 -12.11
N HIS A 229 -0.84 -10.79 -11.21
CA HIS A 229 -2.01 -10.50 -10.39
C HIS A 229 -1.72 -9.29 -9.49
N GLN A 230 -2.74 -8.53 -9.13
CA GLN A 230 -2.62 -7.50 -8.12
C GLN A 230 -2.86 -8.13 -6.75
N ILE A 231 -1.90 -7.96 -5.83
CA ILE A 231 -2.05 -8.46 -4.45
C ILE A 231 -2.95 -7.49 -3.69
N LEU A 232 -3.86 -8.05 -2.90
CA LEU A 232 -4.86 -7.31 -2.15
C LEU A 232 -4.63 -7.59 -0.67
N GLU A 233 -4.18 -6.59 0.06
CA GLU A 233 -4.05 -6.62 1.51
C GLU A 233 -5.44 -6.40 2.14
N MET A 234 -6.08 -7.46 2.61
CA MET A 234 -7.46 -7.41 3.06
C MET A 234 -7.59 -7.51 4.58
N ASN A 235 -8.27 -6.52 5.17
CA ASN A 235 -8.73 -6.54 6.55
C ASN A 235 -10.20 -6.10 6.64
N PHE A 236 -11.03 -6.93 7.28
CA PHE A 236 -12.46 -6.68 7.43
C PHE A 236 -12.85 -6.63 8.91
N PRO A 237 -13.00 -5.43 9.52
CA PRO A 237 -13.32 -5.33 10.95
C PRO A 237 -14.55 -6.13 11.39
N ALA A 238 -15.59 -6.20 10.55
CA ALA A 238 -16.81 -6.97 10.82
C ALA A 238 -16.85 -8.37 10.15
N GLY A 239 -15.79 -8.75 9.44
CA GLY A 239 -15.78 -9.89 8.53
C GLY A 239 -16.56 -9.60 7.23
N LEU A 240 -16.37 -10.45 6.23
CA LEU A 240 -17.05 -10.33 4.93
C LEU A 240 -17.24 -11.71 4.30
N GLU A 241 -18.42 -11.96 3.75
CA GLU A 241 -18.64 -13.09 2.85
C GLU A 241 -18.38 -12.67 1.40
N ILE A 242 -17.65 -13.51 0.67
CA ILE A 242 -17.26 -13.26 -0.70
C ILE A 242 -17.27 -14.55 -1.52
N ARG A 243 -17.37 -14.43 -2.84
CA ARG A 243 -17.18 -15.50 -3.81
C ARG A 243 -16.07 -15.12 -4.78
N LYS A 244 -15.43 -16.12 -5.39
CA LYS A 244 -14.45 -15.89 -6.45
C LYS A 244 -15.09 -15.04 -7.55
N GLY A 245 -14.37 -14.03 -8.03
CA GLY A 245 -14.82 -13.12 -9.07
C GLY A 245 -15.71 -11.97 -8.58
N ASP A 246 -16.08 -11.94 -7.29
CA ASP A 246 -16.74 -10.77 -6.72
C ASP A 246 -15.84 -9.55 -6.88
N HIS A 247 -16.43 -8.42 -7.27
CA HIS A 247 -15.72 -7.17 -7.56
C HIS A 247 -15.22 -6.51 -6.28
N VAL A 248 -13.89 -6.39 -6.14
CA VAL A 248 -13.22 -5.92 -4.92
C VAL A 248 -12.48 -4.60 -5.10
N CYS A 249 -11.91 -4.37 -6.28
CA CYS A 249 -11.26 -3.13 -6.63
C CYS A 249 -11.43 -2.84 -8.12
N SER A 250 -11.08 -1.64 -8.52
CA SER A 250 -11.00 -1.21 -9.90
C SER A 250 -9.61 -0.64 -10.13
N MET A 251 -9.08 -0.81 -11.34
CA MET A 251 -7.83 -0.23 -11.77
C MET A 251 -8.12 0.98 -12.64
N GLU A 252 -7.65 2.14 -12.18
CA GLU A 252 -7.63 3.38 -12.94
C GLU A 252 -6.26 3.51 -13.61
N ILE A 253 -6.24 3.95 -14.88
CA ILE A 253 -5.01 4.03 -15.69
C ILE A 253 -4.65 5.49 -15.91
N MET A 254 -3.39 5.86 -15.72
CA MET A 254 -2.89 7.22 -15.87
C MET A 254 -1.71 7.22 -16.85
N PRO A 255 -1.71 8.09 -17.88
CA PRO A 255 -0.53 8.27 -18.72
C PRO A 255 0.57 8.96 -17.92
N LEU A 256 1.82 8.60 -18.17
CA LEU A 256 2.97 9.35 -17.66
C LEU A 256 3.20 10.61 -18.50
N ASP A 257 3.80 11.62 -17.88
CA ASP A 257 4.26 12.83 -18.57
C ASP A 257 5.44 12.55 -19.53
N GLN A 258 6.24 11.53 -19.21
CA GLN A 258 7.32 11.02 -20.04
C GLN A 258 7.57 9.53 -19.79
N ASN A 259 8.19 8.86 -20.76
CA ASN A 259 8.62 7.48 -20.58
C ASN A 259 9.65 7.39 -19.44
N PRO A 260 9.52 6.42 -18.53
CA PRO A 260 10.48 6.24 -17.46
C PRO A 260 11.82 5.80 -18.08
N GLN A 261 12.92 6.27 -17.50
CA GLN A 261 14.26 5.77 -17.87
C GLN A 261 14.37 4.26 -17.65
N ASN A 262 13.68 3.74 -16.63
CA ASN A 262 13.61 2.33 -16.31
C ASN A 262 12.15 1.97 -15.96
N ALA A 263 11.49 1.19 -16.83
CA ALA A 263 10.22 0.57 -16.50
C ALA A 263 10.39 -0.50 -15.40
N TYR A 264 9.29 -0.86 -14.74
CA TYR A 264 9.34 -1.83 -13.65
C TYR A 264 9.84 -3.20 -14.13
N ASN A 265 10.96 -3.61 -13.55
CA ASN A 265 11.52 -4.96 -13.69
C ASN A 265 11.95 -5.49 -12.31
N GLY A 266 11.11 -5.25 -11.31
CA GLY A 266 11.40 -5.60 -9.92
C GLY A 266 10.95 -7.02 -9.54
N LYS A 267 11.21 -7.35 -8.27
CA LYS A 267 10.98 -8.65 -7.63
C LYS A 267 9.56 -9.22 -7.70
N TYR A 268 8.55 -8.39 -7.97
CA TYR A 268 7.15 -8.82 -8.07
C TYR A 268 6.65 -8.95 -9.52
N LYS A 269 7.51 -8.74 -10.51
CA LYS A 269 7.13 -8.92 -11.92
C LYS A 269 6.81 -10.38 -12.19
N GLY A 270 5.69 -10.63 -12.83
CA GLY A 270 5.18 -11.96 -13.11
C GLY A 270 4.54 -12.65 -11.90
N GLN A 271 4.23 -11.94 -10.81
CA GLN A 271 3.65 -12.55 -9.62
C GLN A 271 2.32 -13.27 -9.90
N ARG A 272 2.08 -14.36 -9.17
CA ARG A 272 0.89 -15.21 -9.26
C ARG A 272 0.42 -15.57 -7.85
N GLY A 273 -0.89 -15.73 -7.70
CA GLY A 273 -1.53 -15.99 -6.40
C GLY A 273 -1.27 -14.89 -5.35
N PRO A 274 -1.59 -15.14 -4.07
CA PRO A 274 -1.40 -14.20 -2.98
C PRO A 274 0.07 -14.19 -2.50
N GLN A 275 0.99 -13.71 -3.33
CA GLN A 275 2.42 -13.74 -3.00
C GLN A 275 2.76 -12.89 -1.76
N THR A 276 3.54 -13.47 -0.85
CA THR A 276 4.06 -12.81 0.37
C THR A 276 5.06 -11.71 0.04
N SER A 277 5.48 -10.97 1.08
CA SER A 277 6.51 -9.95 0.94
C SER A 277 7.85 -10.55 0.53
N LEU A 278 8.46 -9.97 -0.50
CA LEU A 278 9.86 -10.17 -0.89
C LEU A 278 10.73 -8.99 -0.44
N PHE A 279 10.36 -8.32 0.65
CA PHE A 279 11.12 -7.14 1.12
C PHE A 279 12.58 -7.47 1.44
N HIS A 280 12.85 -8.65 2.03
CA HIS A 280 14.20 -9.19 2.26
C HIS A 280 15.11 -9.30 1.03
N THR A 281 14.57 -9.21 -0.19
CA THR A 281 15.38 -9.23 -1.42
C THR A 281 15.78 -7.83 -1.90
N GLU A 282 15.34 -6.77 -1.21
CA GLU A 282 15.90 -5.44 -1.44
C GLU A 282 17.31 -5.43 -0.87
N GLY A 283 18.30 -5.03 -1.68
CA GLY A 283 19.64 -4.75 -1.16
C GLY A 283 19.54 -3.77 0.01
N ALA A 284 20.33 -4.04 1.05
CA ALA A 284 20.42 -3.16 2.21
C ALA A 284 20.85 -1.75 1.81
#